data_AF-A0A7V2Y1P5-F1
#
_entry.id   AF-A0A7V2Y1P5-F1
#
_cell.length_a   1.000
_cell.length_b   1.000
_cell.length_c   1.000
_cell.angle_alpha   90.00
_cell.angle_beta   90.00
_cell.angle_gamma   90.00
#
_symmetry.space_group_name_H-M   'P 1'
#
loop_
_entity.id
_entity.type
_entity.pdbx_description
1 polymer ?
#
loop_
_entity_poly.entity_id
_entity_poly.type
_entity_poly.pdbx_seq_one_letter_code
_entity_poly.pdbx_strand_id
1 'polypeptide(L)'
;MHYWLALGLMGMAVSAASAGFASEIAKDRMLVVDGKRTFVLGIYENPADDAILKQIAEAGFNLIHTPAKTEALDRAASFGLGTWINTGASIDFSADRDAREKALAGLVADYAGHPALWAWEVPDEALWNCWYGAMQWRHEQEPAQQRAQIDALQDAALRERLIGMQAESKRLFTRGAIAASEQKADEIWRALGVEPPNPGLNISNAQERSEMMCKGMIEGYDRLKALDTKHPVWMNHAPRNSLEQLAAFNRAADIAGCDIYPVPAYRTGHSDLMERSIAAVGAYTVRMQNAAPGKPVWMVLQGFAWSDLENNPTPKSIEEMRVPAFGESRFMAYDAIVHGARGILYWGTAYTKRDGTLWRDLLKLVRELADLQPVLSAPDARMRLRVELAPTWGSVDRTVRVLPKAAGHEVWLIVVNESLDPMTYTVSGLRGLDGTRYHDPQDDREAVVKNGSLSLDISPQSVQVLRPEK
;
A
#
# COMPACT_ATOMS: atom_id res chain seq x y z
N MET A 1 1.21 -19.01 80.68
CA MET A 1 0.13 -18.44 79.85
C MET A 1 0.77 -17.56 78.79
N HIS A 2 0.86 -18.06 77.55
CA HIS A 2 1.46 -17.37 76.42
C HIS A 2 0.40 -16.53 75.71
N TYR A 3 0.67 -15.23 75.53
CA TYR A 3 -0.12 -14.34 74.69
C TYR A 3 0.43 -14.38 73.27
N TRP A 4 -0.41 -14.82 72.32
CA TRP A 4 -0.16 -14.69 70.88
C TRP A 4 -0.88 -13.44 70.36
N LEU A 5 -0.11 -12.49 69.82
CA LEU A 5 -0.61 -11.43 68.94
C LEU A 5 -0.91 -12.04 67.57
N ALA A 6 -2.15 -11.92 67.10
CA ALA A 6 -2.52 -12.19 65.71
C ALA A 6 -2.44 -10.88 64.91
N LEU A 7 -1.43 -10.75 64.05
CA LEU A 7 -1.40 -9.75 62.98
C LEU A 7 -2.31 -10.21 61.83
N GLY A 8 -3.35 -9.44 61.54
CA GLY A 8 -4.15 -9.61 60.32
C GLY A 8 -3.41 -9.08 59.10
N LEU A 9 -2.99 -10.00 58.22
CA LEU A 9 -2.52 -9.69 56.87
C LEU A 9 -3.74 -9.46 55.97
N MET A 10 -4.00 -8.19 55.68
CA MET A 10 -4.99 -7.77 54.68
C MET A 10 -4.34 -7.90 53.30
N GLY A 11 -4.60 -9.02 52.62
CA GLY A 11 -4.13 -9.26 51.26
C GLY A 11 -4.81 -8.31 50.29
N MET A 12 -4.07 -7.39 49.70
CA MET A 12 -4.51 -6.69 48.49
C MET A 12 -4.47 -7.70 47.34
N ALA A 13 -5.65 -8.10 46.87
CA ALA A 13 -5.80 -8.75 45.59
C ALA A 13 -5.44 -7.73 44.50
N VAL A 14 -4.23 -7.85 43.94
CA VAL A 14 -3.90 -7.20 42.67
C VAL A 14 -4.71 -7.94 41.60
N SER A 15 -5.83 -7.34 41.20
CA SER A 15 -6.52 -7.74 39.98
C SER A 15 -5.56 -7.52 38.82
N ALA A 16 -4.97 -8.61 38.31
CA ALA A 16 -4.37 -8.60 37.00
C ALA A 16 -5.49 -8.29 36.01
N ALA A 17 -5.60 -7.01 35.60
CA ALA A 17 -6.37 -6.66 34.43
C ALA A 17 -5.81 -7.53 33.30
N SER A 18 -6.67 -8.35 32.68
CA SER A 18 -6.35 -8.95 31.39
C SER A 18 -6.04 -7.78 30.46
N ALA A 19 -4.77 -7.51 30.21
CA ALA A 19 -4.35 -6.56 29.20
C ALA A 19 -4.91 -7.11 27.88
N GLY A 20 -6.05 -6.58 27.46
CA GLY A 20 -6.69 -7.02 26.23
C GLY A 20 -5.75 -6.76 25.06
N PHE A 21 -5.74 -7.68 24.10
CA PHE A 21 -5.03 -7.53 22.84
C PHE A 21 -5.30 -6.13 22.24
N ALA A 22 -4.23 -5.44 21.83
CA ALA A 22 -4.32 -4.09 21.27
C ALA A 22 -3.21 -3.86 20.24
N SER A 23 -3.56 -3.18 19.15
CA SER A 23 -2.63 -2.73 18.12
C SER A 23 -2.60 -1.20 18.08
N GLU A 24 -1.50 -0.60 18.52
CA GLU A 24 -1.37 0.87 18.59
C GLU A 24 -0.26 1.39 17.69
N ILE A 25 -0.30 2.69 17.39
CA ILE A 25 0.73 3.35 16.59
C ILE A 25 1.67 4.13 17.52
N ALA A 26 2.93 3.72 17.57
CA ALA A 26 3.96 4.42 18.33
C ALA A 26 4.21 5.83 17.77
N LYS A 27 4.84 6.71 18.57
CA LYS A 27 5.15 8.10 18.17
C LYS A 27 6.01 8.22 16.91
N ASP A 28 6.82 7.21 16.61
CA ASP A 28 7.64 7.14 15.39
C ASP A 28 6.96 6.36 14.25
N ARG A 29 5.63 6.22 14.37
CA ARG A 29 4.69 5.64 13.41
C ARG A 29 4.80 4.12 13.27
N MET A 30 5.57 3.44 14.11
CA MET A 30 5.64 1.98 14.06
C MET A 30 4.39 1.35 14.69
N LEU A 31 3.88 0.27 14.10
CA LEU A 31 2.82 -0.51 14.75
C LEU A 31 3.40 -1.20 15.99
N VAL A 32 2.61 -1.25 17.06
CA VAL A 32 2.91 -1.99 18.28
C VAL A 32 1.76 -2.98 18.48
N VAL A 33 2.07 -4.27 18.42
CA VAL A 33 1.11 -5.34 18.64
C VAL A 33 1.51 -6.04 19.93
N ASP A 34 0.62 -6.08 20.92
CA ASP A 34 0.89 -6.67 22.24
C ASP A 34 2.20 -6.16 22.89
N GLY A 35 2.41 -4.84 22.82
CA GLY A 35 3.61 -4.19 23.37
C GLY A 35 4.89 -4.44 22.57
N LYS A 36 4.85 -5.25 21.49
CA LYS A 36 5.98 -5.50 20.61
C LYS A 36 5.90 -4.61 19.37
N ARG A 37 6.98 -3.86 19.12
CA ARG A 37 7.14 -3.09 17.89
C ARG A 37 7.20 -4.03 16.69
N THR A 38 6.38 -3.77 15.68
CA THR A 38 6.17 -4.66 14.55
C THR A 38 6.22 -3.88 13.25
N PHE A 39 7.22 -4.18 12.42
CA PHE A 39 7.17 -3.81 11.01
C PHE A 39 6.21 -4.76 10.30
N VAL A 40 5.22 -4.21 9.61
CA VAL A 40 4.18 -5.03 8.96
C VAL A 40 4.73 -5.66 7.68
N LEU A 41 4.57 -6.97 7.58
CA LEU A 41 4.85 -7.78 6.39
C LEU A 41 3.54 -8.48 6.04
N GLY A 42 2.78 -7.91 5.10
CA GLY A 42 1.43 -8.35 4.80
C GLY A 42 1.22 -8.97 3.43
N ILE A 43 0.10 -9.66 3.26
CA ILE A 43 -0.29 -10.27 1.98
C ILE A 43 -1.81 -10.20 1.79
N TYR A 44 -2.27 -9.72 0.63
CA TYR A 44 -3.69 -9.65 0.22
C TYR A 44 -4.21 -11.02 -0.20
N GLU A 45 -4.00 -12.03 0.65
CA GLU A 45 -4.39 -13.39 0.36
C GLU A 45 -4.72 -14.17 1.63
N ASN A 46 -5.80 -14.96 1.57
CA ASN A 46 -6.13 -15.98 2.55
C ASN A 46 -6.31 -17.32 1.81
N PRO A 47 -5.22 -18.04 1.50
CA PRO A 47 -5.31 -19.28 0.75
C PRO A 47 -6.10 -20.32 1.55
N ALA A 48 -7.02 -21.03 0.88
CA ALA A 48 -7.80 -22.10 1.51
C ALA A 48 -6.95 -23.32 1.90
N ASP A 49 -5.80 -23.50 1.25
CA ASP A 49 -4.84 -24.56 1.55
C ASP A 49 -3.93 -24.17 2.74
N ASP A 50 -4.02 -24.93 3.83
CA ASP A 50 -3.21 -24.77 5.04
C ASP A 50 -1.72 -24.93 4.78
N ALA A 51 -1.30 -25.72 3.80
CA ALA A 51 0.10 -25.87 3.45
C ALA A 51 0.67 -24.56 2.87
N ILE A 52 -0.13 -23.83 2.09
CA ILE A 52 0.26 -22.52 1.55
C ILE A 52 0.22 -21.47 2.66
N LEU A 53 -0.79 -21.48 3.52
CA LEU A 53 -0.85 -20.56 4.67
C LEU A 53 0.34 -20.77 5.63
N LYS A 54 0.75 -22.03 5.83
CA LYS A 54 1.95 -22.38 6.59
C LYS A 54 3.22 -21.81 5.93
N GLN A 55 3.38 -21.93 4.62
CA GLN A 55 4.51 -21.33 3.90
C GLN A 55 4.56 -19.81 4.08
N ILE A 56 3.42 -19.13 4.01
CA ILE A 56 3.29 -17.69 4.26
C ILE A 56 3.80 -17.34 5.66
N ALA A 57 3.32 -18.04 6.68
CA ALA A 57 3.73 -17.81 8.07
C ALA A 57 5.22 -18.13 8.31
N GLU A 58 5.72 -19.25 7.79
CA GLU A 58 7.13 -19.66 7.95
C GLU A 58 8.10 -18.72 7.22
N ALA A 59 7.70 -18.16 6.08
CA ALA A 59 8.45 -17.11 5.40
C ALA A 59 8.53 -15.82 6.25
N GLY A 60 7.57 -15.58 7.13
CA GLY A 60 7.60 -14.46 8.07
C GLY A 60 6.64 -13.32 7.73
N PHE A 61 5.69 -13.54 6.83
CA PHE A 61 4.50 -12.68 6.80
C PHE A 61 3.85 -12.70 8.19
N ASN A 62 3.38 -11.54 8.65
CA ASN A 62 2.80 -11.37 9.97
C ASN A 62 1.38 -10.81 9.95
N LEU A 63 0.88 -10.44 8.76
CA LEU A 63 -0.44 -9.86 8.59
C LEU A 63 -1.10 -10.41 7.31
N ILE A 64 -2.33 -10.90 7.38
CA ILE A 64 -3.07 -11.40 6.20
C ILE A 64 -4.46 -10.80 6.06
N HIS A 65 -4.94 -10.64 4.83
CA HIS A 65 -6.33 -10.25 4.59
C HIS A 65 -7.24 -11.38 5.04
N THR A 66 -8.34 -11.09 5.72
CA THR A 66 -9.37 -12.10 6.01
C THR A 66 -10.76 -11.60 5.72
N PRO A 67 -11.68 -12.47 5.25
CA PRO A 67 -13.09 -12.13 5.27
C PRO A 67 -13.54 -11.95 6.73
N ALA A 68 -14.58 -11.15 6.95
CA ALA A 68 -15.24 -10.99 8.24
C ALA A 68 -15.96 -12.29 8.65
N LYS A 69 -15.20 -13.27 9.16
CA LYS A 69 -15.64 -14.58 9.64
C LYS A 69 -14.72 -15.06 10.76
N THR A 70 -15.28 -15.42 11.90
CA THR A 70 -14.51 -15.84 13.08
C THR A 70 -13.59 -17.02 12.77
N GLU A 71 -14.06 -17.99 11.99
CA GLU A 71 -13.28 -19.17 11.61
C GLU A 71 -12.06 -18.80 10.76
N ALA A 72 -12.14 -17.74 9.95
CA ALA A 72 -11.01 -17.27 9.15
C ALA A 72 -9.94 -16.61 10.03
N LEU A 73 -10.36 -15.85 11.05
CA LEU A 73 -9.46 -15.21 12.00
C LEU A 73 -8.83 -16.24 12.94
N ASP A 74 -9.61 -17.20 13.46
CA ASP A 74 -9.13 -18.32 14.28
C ASP A 74 -8.09 -19.15 13.51
N ARG A 75 -8.37 -19.45 12.25
CA ARG A 75 -7.43 -20.17 11.37
C ARG A 75 -6.13 -19.40 11.22
N ALA A 76 -6.18 -18.11 10.89
CA ALA A 76 -4.98 -17.27 10.79
C ALA A 76 -4.18 -17.24 12.11
N ALA A 77 -4.89 -17.08 13.23
CA ALA A 77 -4.31 -17.08 14.58
C ALA A 77 -3.55 -18.37 14.90
N SER A 78 -4.07 -19.53 14.44
CA SER A 78 -3.43 -20.84 14.65
C SER A 78 -2.05 -20.97 13.98
N PHE A 79 -1.77 -20.14 12.96
CA PHE A 79 -0.45 -20.01 12.32
C PHE A 79 0.38 -18.84 12.87
N GLY A 80 -0.10 -18.14 13.90
CA GLY A 80 0.56 -16.98 14.49
C GLY A 80 0.46 -15.71 13.64
N LEU A 81 -0.51 -15.63 12.74
CA LEU A 81 -0.71 -14.50 11.85
C LEU A 81 -1.69 -13.49 12.44
N GLY A 82 -1.36 -12.20 12.31
CA GLY A 82 -2.33 -11.12 12.41
C GLY A 82 -3.23 -11.07 11.18
N THR A 83 -4.35 -10.38 11.34
CA THR A 83 -5.37 -10.23 10.30
C THR A 83 -5.82 -8.79 10.17
N TRP A 84 -6.30 -8.41 8.99
CA TRP A 84 -7.17 -7.25 8.85
C TRP A 84 -8.48 -7.64 8.19
N ILE A 85 -9.49 -6.81 8.44
CA ILE A 85 -10.81 -6.92 7.84
C ILE A 85 -11.12 -5.61 7.12
N ASN A 86 -11.55 -5.72 5.87
CA ASN A 86 -12.10 -4.60 5.13
C ASN A 86 -13.54 -4.31 5.58
N THR A 87 -13.82 -3.07 5.96
CA THR A 87 -15.14 -2.59 6.39
C THR A 87 -16.15 -2.55 5.25
N GLY A 88 -15.67 -2.58 4.00
CA GLY A 88 -16.47 -2.40 2.81
C GLY A 88 -17.25 -1.09 2.87
N ALA A 89 -18.39 -1.05 2.16
CA ALA A 89 -19.21 0.16 2.12
C ALA A 89 -19.75 0.60 3.49
N SER A 90 -19.68 -0.23 4.54
CA SER A 90 -20.26 0.08 5.85
C SER A 90 -19.65 1.32 6.53
N ILE A 91 -18.42 1.70 6.21
CA ILE A 91 -17.77 2.89 6.80
C ILE A 91 -18.14 4.21 6.09
N ASP A 92 -18.75 4.16 4.91
CA ASP A 92 -19.12 5.36 4.17
C ASP A 92 -20.56 5.75 4.47
N PHE A 93 -20.81 6.81 5.24
CA PHE A 93 -22.17 7.27 5.56
C PHE A 93 -22.79 8.25 4.54
N SER A 94 -22.19 8.39 3.35
CA SER A 94 -22.71 9.29 2.32
C SER A 94 -24.03 8.83 1.69
N ALA A 95 -24.32 7.53 1.75
CA ALA A 95 -25.55 6.91 1.31
C ALA A 95 -26.02 5.86 2.33
N ASP A 96 -27.32 5.56 2.39
CA ASP A 96 -27.90 4.51 3.24
C ASP A 96 -27.42 4.51 4.70
N ARG A 97 -27.23 5.71 5.27
CA ARG A 97 -26.56 5.93 6.57
C ARG A 97 -27.00 4.95 7.65
N ASP A 98 -28.29 4.86 7.95
CA ASP A 98 -28.79 4.05 9.07
C ASP A 98 -28.45 2.56 8.89
N ALA A 99 -28.51 2.06 7.66
CA ALA A 99 -28.17 0.67 7.35
C ALA A 99 -26.66 0.43 7.44
N ARG A 100 -25.84 1.35 6.92
CA ARG A 100 -24.38 1.27 6.95
C ARG A 100 -23.82 1.41 8.37
N GLU A 101 -24.36 2.33 9.16
CA GLU A 101 -23.98 2.49 10.57
C GLU A 101 -24.30 1.23 11.39
N LYS A 102 -25.49 0.63 11.18
CA LYS A 102 -25.84 -0.63 11.82
C LYS A 102 -24.92 -1.77 11.39
N ALA A 103 -24.58 -1.85 10.10
CA ALA A 103 -23.65 -2.86 9.58
C ALA A 103 -22.25 -2.69 10.17
N LEU A 104 -21.73 -1.47 10.23
CA LEU A 104 -20.44 -1.15 10.84
C LEU A 104 -20.41 -1.51 12.33
N ALA A 105 -21.48 -1.17 13.07
CA ALA A 105 -21.58 -1.52 14.48
C ALA A 105 -21.62 -3.05 14.71
N GLY A 106 -22.34 -3.79 13.87
CA GLY A 106 -22.33 -5.26 13.89
C GLY A 106 -20.95 -5.83 13.62
N LEU A 107 -20.28 -5.35 12.57
CA LEU A 107 -18.92 -5.76 12.21
C LEU A 107 -17.94 -5.57 13.38
N VAL A 108 -17.98 -4.40 14.04
CA VAL A 108 -17.12 -4.13 15.20
C VAL A 108 -17.49 -5.02 16.38
N ALA A 109 -18.77 -5.20 16.68
CA ALA A 109 -19.21 -6.05 17.79
C ALA A 109 -18.78 -7.51 17.62
N ASP A 110 -18.78 -8.01 16.39
CA ASP A 110 -18.46 -9.41 16.08
C ASP A 110 -16.94 -9.68 16.08
N TYR A 111 -16.11 -8.72 15.65
CA TYR A 111 -14.69 -9.00 15.38
C TYR A 111 -13.66 -8.16 16.15
N ALA A 112 -14.02 -7.01 16.73
CA ALA A 112 -13.04 -6.17 17.46
C ALA A 112 -12.51 -6.84 18.75
N GLY A 113 -13.16 -7.88 19.24
CA GLY A 113 -12.67 -8.67 20.37
C GLY A 113 -11.64 -9.75 19.98
N HIS A 114 -11.44 -10.01 18.69
CA HIS A 114 -10.64 -11.14 18.23
C HIS A 114 -9.13 -10.85 18.35
N PRO A 115 -8.32 -11.71 19.00
CA PRO A 115 -6.90 -11.44 19.25
C PRO A 115 -6.03 -11.43 17.97
N ALA A 116 -6.52 -11.98 16.87
CA ALA A 116 -5.82 -11.90 15.59
C ALA A 116 -6.13 -10.63 14.79
N LEU A 117 -7.12 -9.81 15.17
CA LEU A 117 -7.43 -8.60 14.41
C LEU A 117 -6.41 -7.51 14.73
N TRP A 118 -5.64 -7.04 13.75
CA TRP A 118 -4.60 -6.03 13.94
C TRP A 118 -4.98 -4.66 13.38
N ALA A 119 -5.87 -4.61 12.39
CA ALA A 119 -6.30 -3.37 11.77
C ALA A 119 -7.66 -3.54 11.08
N TRP A 120 -8.38 -2.43 10.94
CA TRP A 120 -9.47 -2.30 9.99
C TRP A 120 -8.94 -1.68 8.71
N GLU A 121 -9.52 -2.07 7.57
CA GLU A 121 -9.28 -1.40 6.29
C GLU A 121 -10.58 -0.75 5.82
N VAL A 122 -10.49 0.45 5.28
CA VAL A 122 -11.60 1.12 4.58
C VAL A 122 -11.79 0.50 3.18
N PRO A 123 -12.84 0.84 2.42
CA PRO A 123 -12.95 0.41 1.03
C PRO A 123 -11.68 0.67 0.24
N ASP A 124 -11.21 -0.37 -0.46
CA ASP A 124 -10.03 -0.29 -1.30
C ASP A 124 -10.20 0.78 -2.38
N GLU A 125 -9.17 1.61 -2.55
CA GLU A 125 -9.09 2.69 -3.52
C GLU A 125 -10.33 3.62 -3.57
N ALA A 126 -10.99 3.85 -2.42
CA ALA A 126 -12.28 4.56 -2.33
C ALA A 126 -12.33 5.87 -3.15
N LEU A 127 -11.29 6.70 -3.02
CA LEU A 127 -11.17 7.96 -3.75
C LEU A 127 -11.07 7.74 -5.27
N TRP A 128 -10.22 6.82 -5.73
CA TRP A 128 -10.04 6.55 -7.15
C TRP A 128 -11.30 5.98 -7.78
N ASN A 129 -12.03 5.12 -7.06
CA ASN A 129 -13.28 4.52 -7.51
C ASN A 129 -14.40 5.56 -7.78
N CYS A 130 -14.31 6.77 -7.19
CA CYS A 130 -15.20 7.89 -7.57
C CYS A 130 -14.99 8.37 -9.01
N TRP A 131 -13.80 8.16 -9.58
CA TRP A 131 -13.41 8.54 -10.94
C TRP A 131 -13.44 7.36 -11.90
N TYR A 132 -12.90 6.22 -11.48
CA TYR A 132 -12.64 5.06 -12.33
C TYR A 132 -13.90 4.53 -13.00
N GLY A 133 -14.97 4.31 -12.25
CA GLY A 133 -16.23 3.81 -12.82
C GLY A 133 -16.83 4.76 -13.87
N ALA A 134 -16.70 6.07 -13.66
CA ALA A 134 -17.13 7.05 -14.66
C ALA A 134 -16.22 7.09 -15.89
N MET A 135 -14.91 6.88 -15.73
CA MET A 135 -13.98 6.76 -16.86
C MET A 135 -14.27 5.51 -17.69
N GLN A 136 -14.43 4.35 -17.04
CA GLN A 136 -14.80 3.10 -17.72
C GLN A 136 -16.11 3.26 -18.50
N TRP A 137 -17.13 3.87 -17.87
CA TRP A 137 -18.39 4.14 -18.54
C TRP A 137 -18.22 5.10 -19.72
N ARG A 138 -17.76 6.34 -19.47
CA ARG A 138 -17.76 7.43 -20.45
C ARG A 138 -16.73 7.25 -21.58
N HIS A 139 -15.65 6.50 -21.37
CA HIS A 139 -14.59 6.34 -22.38
C HIS A 139 -14.56 4.99 -23.05
N GLU A 140 -14.93 3.92 -22.36
CA GLU A 140 -14.78 2.57 -22.89
C GLU A 140 -16.14 2.02 -23.31
N GLN A 141 -17.10 1.98 -22.39
CA GLN A 141 -18.37 1.27 -22.58
C GLN A 141 -19.36 2.08 -23.41
N GLU A 142 -19.59 3.34 -23.05
CA GLU A 142 -20.59 4.19 -23.69
C GLU A 142 -20.33 4.40 -25.18
N PRO A 143 -19.11 4.76 -25.64
CA PRO A 143 -18.86 4.95 -27.07
C PRO A 143 -19.07 3.67 -27.89
N ALA A 144 -18.72 2.51 -27.32
CA ALA A 144 -18.91 1.21 -27.95
C ALA A 144 -20.40 0.85 -28.07
N GLN A 145 -21.18 1.05 -27.01
CA GLN A 145 -22.62 0.80 -27.03
C GLN A 145 -23.36 1.75 -27.98
N GLN A 146 -23.02 3.04 -27.97
CA GLN A 146 -23.56 4.00 -28.93
C GLN A 146 -23.21 3.60 -30.37
N ARG A 147 -21.95 3.20 -30.63
CA ARG A 147 -21.51 2.77 -31.96
C ARG A 147 -22.33 1.59 -32.46
N ALA A 148 -22.54 0.58 -31.61
CA ALA A 148 -23.33 -0.60 -31.97
C ALA A 148 -24.78 -0.23 -32.36
N GLN A 149 -25.43 0.69 -31.63
CA GLN A 149 -26.77 1.14 -31.98
C GLN A 149 -26.80 2.00 -33.24
N ILE A 150 -25.82 2.90 -33.41
CA ILE A 150 -25.68 3.74 -34.61
C ILE A 150 -25.50 2.87 -35.87
N ASP A 151 -24.69 1.81 -35.79
CA ASP A 151 -24.45 0.92 -36.93
C ASP A 151 -25.65 0.03 -37.29
N ALA A 152 -26.57 -0.18 -36.35
CA ALA A 152 -27.82 -0.90 -36.59
C ALA A 152 -28.92 -0.05 -37.25
N LEU A 153 -28.74 1.28 -37.32
CA LEU A 153 -29.72 2.20 -37.93
C LEU A 153 -29.86 1.98 -39.43
N GLN A 154 -31.10 1.93 -39.91
CA GLN A 154 -31.43 1.93 -41.33
C GLN A 154 -31.47 3.35 -41.93
N ASP A 155 -31.68 4.38 -41.10
CA ASP A 155 -31.66 5.78 -41.51
C ASP A 155 -30.20 6.27 -41.68
N ALA A 156 -29.77 6.37 -42.93
CA ALA A 156 -28.42 6.80 -43.28
C ALA A 156 -28.09 8.23 -42.84
N ALA A 157 -29.06 9.15 -42.89
CA ALA A 157 -28.83 10.55 -42.52
C ALA A 157 -28.70 10.71 -41.00
N LEU A 158 -29.55 10.00 -40.25
CA LEU A 158 -29.42 9.93 -38.79
C LEU A 158 -28.09 9.29 -38.39
N ARG A 159 -27.71 8.19 -39.05
CA ARG A 159 -26.43 7.51 -38.82
C ARG A 159 -25.24 8.45 -39.03
N GLU A 160 -25.17 9.17 -40.14
CA GLU A 160 -24.10 10.13 -40.43
C GLU A 160 -24.03 11.24 -39.37
N ARG A 161 -25.19 11.81 -39.00
CA ARG A 161 -25.27 12.83 -37.95
C ARG A 161 -24.72 12.33 -36.62
N LEU A 162 -25.10 11.13 -36.18
CA LEU A 162 -24.67 10.57 -34.90
C LEU A 162 -23.18 10.23 -34.89
N ILE A 163 -22.63 9.78 -36.01
CA ILE A 163 -21.17 9.60 -36.17
C ILE A 163 -20.45 10.95 -36.01
N GLY A 164 -20.97 12.02 -36.60
CA GLY A 164 -20.45 13.38 -36.42
C GLY A 164 -20.53 13.85 -34.96
N MET A 165 -21.63 13.55 -34.26
CA MET A 165 -21.77 13.84 -32.83
C MET A 165 -20.78 13.05 -31.97
N GLN A 166 -20.52 11.78 -32.27
CA GLN A 166 -19.47 11.00 -31.57
C GLN A 166 -18.08 11.60 -31.78
N ALA A 167 -17.76 12.01 -33.02
CA ALA A 167 -16.49 12.67 -33.32
C ALA A 167 -16.35 14.00 -32.56
N GLU A 168 -17.43 14.78 -32.47
CA GLU A 168 -17.44 16.02 -31.69
C GLU A 168 -17.31 15.78 -30.19
N SER A 169 -18.01 14.78 -29.63
CA SER A 169 -17.85 14.38 -28.23
C SER A 169 -16.38 14.03 -27.94
N LYS A 170 -15.78 13.15 -28.76
CA LYS A 170 -14.35 12.80 -28.63
C LYS A 170 -13.44 14.03 -28.72
N ARG A 171 -13.72 14.96 -29.65
CA ARG A 171 -12.96 16.21 -29.79
C ARG A 171 -13.06 17.07 -28.53
N LEU A 172 -14.26 17.24 -27.97
CA LEU A 172 -14.51 17.98 -26.73
C LEU A 172 -13.74 17.36 -25.56
N PHE A 173 -13.72 16.04 -25.45
CA PHE A 173 -12.91 15.36 -24.44
C PHE A 173 -11.41 15.64 -24.61
N THR A 174 -10.85 15.45 -25.81
CA THR A 174 -9.41 15.64 -26.07
C THR A 174 -8.91 17.05 -25.77
N ARG A 175 -9.78 18.08 -25.86
CA ARG A 175 -9.44 19.47 -25.48
C ARG A 175 -9.71 19.82 -24.01
N GLY A 176 -10.12 18.85 -23.19
CA GLY A 176 -10.44 19.04 -21.76
C GLY A 176 -11.83 19.60 -21.47
N ALA A 177 -12.73 19.72 -22.46
CA ALA A 177 -14.11 20.18 -22.26
C ALA A 177 -15.03 19.02 -21.82
N ILE A 178 -14.69 18.39 -20.69
CA ILE A 178 -15.27 17.12 -20.23
C ILE A 178 -16.80 17.16 -20.13
N ALA A 179 -17.37 18.14 -19.42
CA ALA A 179 -18.82 18.25 -19.25
C ALA A 179 -19.56 18.41 -20.59
N ALA A 180 -18.98 19.17 -21.54
CA ALA A 180 -19.56 19.34 -22.87
C ALA A 180 -19.49 18.04 -23.70
N SER A 181 -18.42 17.26 -23.54
CA SER A 181 -18.29 15.94 -24.15
C SER A 181 -19.39 14.99 -23.67
N GLU A 182 -19.62 14.95 -22.36
CA GLU A 182 -20.64 14.10 -21.73
C GLU A 182 -22.05 14.54 -22.13
N GLN A 183 -22.32 15.85 -22.16
CA GLN A 183 -23.58 16.38 -22.69
C GLN A 183 -23.81 15.95 -24.14
N LYS A 184 -22.76 15.99 -24.98
CA LYS A 184 -22.85 15.52 -26.37
C LYS A 184 -23.13 14.02 -26.44
N ALA A 185 -22.54 13.22 -25.56
CA ALA A 185 -22.82 11.78 -25.47
C ALA A 185 -24.26 11.50 -25.04
N ASP A 186 -24.79 12.24 -24.06
CA ASP A 186 -26.18 12.12 -23.63
C ASP A 186 -27.17 12.52 -24.74
N GLU A 187 -26.83 13.54 -25.56
CA GLU A 187 -27.62 13.92 -26.74
C GLU A 187 -27.66 12.81 -27.80
N ILE A 188 -26.59 12.02 -27.95
CA ILE A 188 -26.56 10.88 -28.88
C ILE A 188 -27.58 9.83 -28.44
N TRP A 189 -27.63 9.49 -27.15
CA TRP A 189 -28.62 8.55 -26.63
C TRP A 189 -30.05 9.00 -26.90
N ARG A 190 -30.36 10.27 -26.60
CA ARG A 190 -31.69 10.82 -26.84
C ARG A 190 -32.04 10.83 -28.33
N ALA A 191 -31.08 11.08 -29.20
CA ALA A 191 -31.27 11.02 -30.65
C ALA A 191 -31.43 9.57 -31.17
N LEU A 192 -30.95 8.56 -30.43
CA LEU A 192 -31.25 7.13 -30.63
C LEU A 192 -32.60 6.72 -30.03
N GLY A 193 -33.32 7.63 -29.37
CA GLY A 193 -34.64 7.38 -28.78
C GLY A 193 -34.60 6.70 -27.41
N VAL A 194 -33.45 6.71 -26.73
CA VAL A 194 -33.28 6.14 -25.39
C VAL A 194 -32.69 7.17 -24.42
N GLU A 195 -33.03 7.08 -23.14
CA GLU A 195 -32.34 7.90 -22.13
C GLU A 195 -30.91 7.38 -21.89
N PRO A 196 -29.97 8.24 -21.47
CA PRO A 196 -28.61 7.82 -21.11
C PRO A 196 -28.66 6.69 -20.07
N PRO A 197 -28.01 5.53 -20.29
CA PRO A 197 -28.13 4.35 -19.43
C PRO A 197 -27.66 4.54 -17.98
N ASN A 198 -26.70 5.44 -17.74
CA ASN A 198 -26.13 5.71 -16.43
C ASN A 198 -26.18 7.22 -16.13
N PRO A 199 -27.38 7.78 -15.88
CA PRO A 199 -27.51 9.22 -15.65
C PRO A 199 -26.74 9.61 -14.38
N GLY A 200 -25.88 10.62 -14.50
CA GLY A 200 -25.06 11.12 -13.38
C GLY A 200 -23.76 10.36 -13.12
N LEU A 201 -23.46 9.28 -13.87
CA LEU A 201 -22.14 8.64 -13.84
C LEU A 201 -21.16 9.38 -14.77
N ASN A 202 -20.78 10.58 -14.35
CA ASN A 202 -19.89 11.47 -15.11
C ASN A 202 -18.51 11.59 -14.47
N ILE A 203 -17.53 11.96 -15.29
CA ILE A 203 -16.22 12.42 -14.86
C ILE A 203 -16.32 13.87 -14.39
N SER A 204 -17.13 14.70 -15.06
CA SER A 204 -17.30 16.12 -14.69
C SER A 204 -17.87 16.33 -13.28
N ASN A 205 -18.61 15.36 -12.74
CA ASN A 205 -19.13 15.40 -11.37
C ASN A 205 -18.43 14.42 -10.41
N ALA A 206 -17.35 13.75 -10.84
CA ALA A 206 -16.63 12.79 -10.00
C ALA A 206 -16.03 13.45 -8.75
N GLN A 207 -15.63 14.73 -8.84
CA GLN A 207 -15.17 15.51 -7.70
C GLN A 207 -16.27 15.71 -6.64
N GLU A 208 -17.49 16.07 -7.06
CA GLU A 208 -18.62 16.24 -6.13
C GLU A 208 -18.96 14.91 -5.44
N ARG A 209 -18.94 13.79 -6.17
CA ARG A 209 -19.13 12.46 -5.59
C ARG A 209 -18.03 12.10 -4.60
N SER A 210 -16.76 12.42 -4.90
CA SER A 210 -15.64 12.13 -4.01
C SER A 210 -15.69 12.96 -2.73
N GLU A 211 -16.13 14.22 -2.79
CA GLU A 211 -16.33 15.07 -1.62
C GLU A 211 -17.45 14.55 -0.71
N MET A 212 -18.55 14.10 -1.31
CA MET A 212 -19.67 13.50 -0.60
C MET A 212 -19.25 12.18 0.09
N MET A 213 -18.55 11.30 -0.62
CA MET A 213 -17.99 10.07 -0.05
C MET A 213 -16.97 10.36 1.06
N CYS A 214 -16.06 11.31 0.85
CA CYS A 214 -15.07 11.72 1.84
C CYS A 214 -15.72 12.12 3.17
N LYS A 215 -16.78 12.94 3.10
CA LYS A 215 -17.57 13.32 4.29
C LYS A 215 -18.18 12.09 4.97
N GLY A 216 -18.82 11.21 4.20
CA GLY A 216 -19.41 9.97 4.71
C GLY A 216 -18.40 9.06 5.40
N MET A 217 -17.22 8.89 4.80
CA MET A 217 -16.13 8.07 5.36
C MET A 217 -15.55 8.66 6.64
N ILE A 218 -15.42 9.99 6.75
CA ILE A 218 -14.96 10.63 7.99
C ILE A 218 -15.96 10.37 9.12
N GLU A 219 -17.27 10.51 8.84
CA GLU A 219 -18.32 10.24 9.84
C GLU A 219 -18.34 8.76 10.27
N GLY A 220 -18.17 7.82 9.34
CA GLY A 220 -18.09 6.40 9.68
C GLY A 220 -16.78 6.02 10.36
N TYR A 221 -15.66 6.65 10.04
CA TYR A 221 -14.40 6.51 10.78
C TYR A 221 -14.56 6.96 12.23
N ASP A 222 -15.14 8.15 12.47
CA ASP A 222 -15.41 8.64 13.82
C ASP A 222 -16.31 7.66 14.59
N ARG A 223 -17.31 7.08 13.91
CA ARG A 223 -18.18 6.06 14.50
C ARG A 223 -17.43 4.77 14.82
N LEU A 224 -16.58 4.29 13.92
CA LEU A 224 -15.73 3.12 14.13
C LEU A 224 -14.84 3.34 15.35
N LYS A 225 -14.12 4.47 15.43
CA LYS A 225 -13.23 4.77 16.56
C LYS A 225 -13.97 4.92 17.90
N ALA A 226 -15.25 5.32 17.88
CA ALA A 226 -16.08 5.34 19.08
C ALA A 226 -16.50 3.93 19.55
N LEU A 227 -16.55 2.94 18.64
CA LEU A 227 -16.89 1.55 18.94
C LEU A 227 -15.65 0.71 19.25
N ASP A 228 -14.53 0.99 18.59
CA ASP A 228 -13.26 0.29 18.72
C ASP A 228 -12.09 1.29 18.80
N THR A 229 -11.60 1.49 20.02
CA THR A 229 -10.46 2.35 20.29
C THR A 229 -9.12 1.64 20.14
N LYS A 230 -9.11 0.32 19.93
CA LYS A 230 -7.91 -0.53 20.05
C LYS A 230 -7.21 -0.79 18.73
N HIS A 231 -7.94 -0.79 17.61
CA HIS A 231 -7.36 -1.10 16.30
C HIS A 231 -7.23 0.16 15.44
N PRO A 232 -6.14 0.29 14.67
CA PRO A 232 -5.97 1.36 13.70
C PRO A 232 -6.82 1.08 12.46
N VAL A 233 -7.19 2.16 11.77
CA VAL A 233 -7.88 2.09 10.47
C VAL A 233 -6.88 2.42 9.35
N TRP A 234 -6.82 1.59 8.32
CA TRP A 234 -5.94 1.75 7.17
C TRP A 234 -6.71 2.13 5.90
N MET A 235 -6.19 3.11 5.17
CA MET A 235 -6.66 3.55 3.86
C MET A 235 -5.61 3.22 2.81
N ASN A 236 -5.92 2.26 1.95
CA ASN A 236 -5.17 1.98 0.73
C ASN A 236 -5.77 2.77 -0.43
N HIS A 237 -4.96 3.63 -1.05
CA HIS A 237 -5.32 4.40 -2.25
C HIS A 237 -4.79 3.75 -3.52
N ALA A 238 -5.36 4.11 -4.66
CA ALA A 238 -4.67 3.95 -5.94
C ALA A 238 -3.45 4.88 -5.99
N PRO A 239 -2.42 4.61 -6.81
CA PRO A 239 -1.21 5.43 -6.93
C PRO A 239 -1.47 6.66 -7.82
N ARG A 240 -2.48 7.47 -7.47
CA ARG A 240 -3.01 8.58 -8.28
C ARG A 240 -3.65 9.66 -7.39
N ASN A 241 -4.49 10.51 -7.99
CA ASN A 241 -5.25 11.61 -7.36
C ASN A 241 -4.37 12.73 -6.79
N SER A 242 -4.95 13.92 -6.55
CA SER A 242 -4.21 15.06 -6.02
C SER A 242 -3.81 14.87 -4.54
N LEU A 243 -2.76 15.56 -4.09
CA LEU A 243 -2.34 15.50 -2.68
C LEU A 243 -3.44 15.99 -1.74
N GLU A 244 -4.21 17.00 -2.16
CA GLU A 244 -5.32 17.56 -1.39
C GLU A 244 -6.48 16.57 -1.24
N GLN A 245 -6.83 15.85 -2.32
CA GLN A 245 -7.85 14.81 -2.27
C GLN A 245 -7.42 13.65 -1.36
N LEU A 246 -6.19 13.17 -1.53
CA LEU A 246 -5.61 12.13 -0.68
C LEU A 246 -5.60 12.57 0.79
N ALA A 247 -5.17 13.80 1.07
CA ALA A 247 -5.15 14.35 2.44
C ALA A 247 -6.55 14.47 3.04
N ALA A 248 -7.56 14.83 2.25
CA ALA A 248 -8.94 14.87 2.70
C ALA A 248 -9.43 13.48 3.12
N PHE A 249 -9.24 12.45 2.28
CA PHE A 249 -9.64 11.07 2.59
C PHE A 249 -8.84 10.48 3.75
N ASN A 250 -7.55 10.79 3.85
CA ASN A 250 -6.70 10.33 4.95
C ASN A 250 -7.16 10.84 6.32
N ARG A 251 -8.13 11.76 6.42
CA ARG A 251 -8.79 12.09 7.70
C ARG A 251 -9.62 10.95 8.26
N ALA A 252 -10.07 10.01 7.42
CA ALA A 252 -10.86 8.84 7.78
C ALA A 252 -10.02 7.57 8.04
N ALA A 253 -8.74 7.72 8.38
CA ALA A 253 -7.85 6.59 8.67
C ALA A 253 -6.70 6.97 9.61
N ASP A 254 -6.13 6.00 10.31
CA ASP A 254 -4.93 6.12 11.14
C ASP A 254 -3.64 5.86 10.33
N ILE A 255 -3.74 5.09 9.24
CA ILE A 255 -2.64 4.64 8.38
C ILE A 255 -2.99 4.99 6.93
N ALA A 256 -2.03 5.55 6.19
CA ALA A 256 -2.16 5.79 4.76
C ALA A 256 -1.36 4.75 3.96
N GLY A 257 -1.69 4.59 2.68
CA GLY A 257 -0.99 3.68 1.80
C GLY A 257 -1.45 3.85 0.37
N CYS A 258 -0.71 3.27 -0.54
CA CYS A 258 -1.22 2.98 -1.87
C CYS A 258 -0.58 1.72 -2.41
N ASP A 259 -1.21 1.18 -3.44
CA ASP A 259 -0.65 0.09 -4.21
C ASP A 259 0.06 0.59 -5.45
N ILE A 260 1.19 -0.02 -5.81
CA ILE A 260 1.91 0.34 -7.03
C ILE A 260 2.66 -0.86 -7.60
N TYR A 261 2.51 -1.05 -8.91
CA TYR A 261 2.92 -2.25 -9.62
C TYR A 261 3.74 -1.88 -10.88
N PRO A 262 5.00 -1.44 -10.69
CA PRO A 262 5.79 -0.83 -11.74
C PRO A 262 6.49 -1.85 -12.64
N VAL A 263 6.44 -3.16 -12.35
CA VAL A 263 7.13 -4.17 -13.15
C VAL A 263 6.21 -4.71 -14.24
N PRO A 264 6.64 -4.80 -15.51
CA PRO A 264 7.93 -4.32 -16.02
C PRO A 264 7.97 -2.81 -16.15
N ALA A 265 9.10 -2.22 -15.74
CA ALA A 265 9.32 -0.78 -15.75
C ALA A 265 8.94 -0.15 -17.08
N TYR A 266 8.29 1.01 -17.04
CA TYR A 266 7.87 1.80 -18.21
C TYR A 266 6.87 1.13 -19.17
N ARG A 267 6.37 -0.08 -18.87
CA ARG A 267 5.39 -0.78 -19.72
C ARG A 267 3.98 -0.78 -19.16
N THR A 268 3.82 -0.50 -17.87
CA THR A 268 2.52 -0.53 -17.19
C THR A 268 1.92 0.87 -17.11
N GLY A 269 0.59 0.93 -17.04
CA GLY A 269 -0.15 2.17 -16.85
C GLY A 269 -0.38 2.52 -15.38
N HIS A 270 0.15 1.76 -14.42
CA HIS A 270 -0.27 1.87 -13.01
C HIS A 270 0.19 3.17 -12.36
N SER A 271 1.40 3.66 -12.67
CA SER A 271 1.88 4.97 -12.21
C SER A 271 1.39 6.11 -13.10
N ASP A 272 0.95 7.23 -12.52
CA ASP A 272 0.76 8.53 -13.21
C ASP A 272 1.88 9.56 -12.95
N LEU A 273 2.89 9.21 -12.14
CA LEU A 273 4.09 10.02 -11.94
C LEU A 273 5.03 9.95 -13.14
N MET A 274 5.93 10.93 -13.23
CA MET A 274 7.02 10.92 -14.21
C MET A 274 7.99 9.75 -13.98
N GLU A 275 8.25 9.42 -12.70
CA GLU A 275 8.98 8.24 -12.31
C GLU A 275 8.12 6.99 -12.56
N ARG A 276 8.58 6.14 -13.48
CA ARG A 276 7.87 4.93 -13.95
C ARG A 276 8.76 3.68 -13.95
N SER A 277 9.96 3.78 -13.38
CA SER A 277 10.75 2.62 -13.01
C SER A 277 10.25 2.02 -11.68
N ILE A 278 10.96 1.01 -11.19
CA ILE A 278 10.67 0.42 -9.88
C ILE A 278 10.90 1.39 -8.71
N ALA A 279 11.61 2.51 -8.90
CA ALA A 279 11.75 3.59 -7.92
C ALA A 279 10.46 4.43 -7.74
N ALA A 280 9.42 4.16 -8.54
CA ALA A 280 8.10 4.74 -8.32
C ALA A 280 7.54 4.37 -6.93
N VAL A 281 7.95 3.22 -6.37
CA VAL A 281 7.51 2.77 -5.03
C VAL A 281 7.90 3.79 -3.94
N GLY A 282 9.15 4.22 -3.91
CA GLY A 282 9.66 5.25 -3.03
C GLY A 282 8.99 6.60 -3.27
N ALA A 283 8.81 6.98 -4.54
CA ALA A 283 8.13 8.21 -4.93
C ALA A 283 6.68 8.28 -4.40
N TYR A 284 5.90 7.19 -4.51
CA TYR A 284 4.57 7.12 -3.92
C TYR A 284 4.58 7.00 -2.41
N THR A 285 5.59 6.36 -1.81
CA THR A 285 5.75 6.35 -0.34
C THR A 285 5.87 7.78 0.18
N VAL A 286 6.68 8.62 -0.46
CA VAL A 286 6.79 10.06 -0.13
C VAL A 286 5.47 10.78 -0.36
N ARG A 287 4.77 10.48 -1.48
CA ARG A 287 3.46 11.07 -1.77
C ARG A 287 2.45 10.77 -0.66
N MET A 288 2.39 9.53 -0.18
CA MET A 288 1.50 9.13 0.91
C MET A 288 1.87 9.80 2.23
N GLN A 289 3.17 9.95 2.53
CA GLN A 289 3.61 10.72 3.71
C GLN A 289 3.21 12.20 3.64
N ASN A 290 3.32 12.81 2.46
CA ASN A 290 2.91 14.20 2.25
C ASN A 290 1.39 14.36 2.37
N ALA A 291 0.61 13.37 1.92
CA ALA A 291 -0.83 13.35 2.03
C ALA A 291 -1.33 13.02 3.46
N ALA A 292 -0.50 12.39 4.30
CA ALA A 292 -0.86 12.05 5.68
C ALA A 292 0.27 12.35 6.67
N PRO A 293 0.65 13.63 6.89
CA PRO A 293 1.76 13.98 7.76
C PRO A 293 1.57 13.41 9.17
N GLY A 294 2.60 12.72 9.67
CA GLY A 294 2.60 12.11 11.00
C GLY A 294 1.95 10.73 11.09
N LYS A 295 1.25 10.25 10.05
CA LYS A 295 0.67 8.90 10.01
C LYS A 295 1.68 7.90 9.42
N PRO A 296 1.65 6.62 9.85
CA PRO A 296 2.36 5.56 9.14
C PRO A 296 1.91 5.42 7.69
N VAL A 297 2.84 4.94 6.87
CA VAL A 297 2.57 4.55 5.49
C VAL A 297 2.81 3.05 5.34
N TRP A 298 1.80 2.33 4.84
CA TRP A 298 1.90 0.93 4.43
C TRP A 298 1.75 0.85 2.91
N MET A 299 2.75 0.31 2.23
CA MET A 299 2.76 0.21 0.77
C MET A 299 2.36 -1.18 0.32
N VAL A 300 1.54 -1.28 -0.72
CA VAL A 300 1.17 -2.56 -1.34
C VAL A 300 1.97 -2.73 -2.63
N LEU A 301 2.77 -3.79 -2.68
CA LEU A 301 3.75 -4.06 -3.72
C LEU A 301 3.31 -5.21 -4.62
N GLN A 302 3.92 -5.27 -5.79
CA GLN A 302 3.59 -6.23 -6.84
C GLN A 302 3.99 -7.66 -6.47
N GLY A 303 3.00 -8.52 -6.31
CA GLY A 303 3.17 -9.96 -6.11
C GLY A 303 2.64 -10.79 -7.28
N PHE A 304 2.62 -10.25 -8.50
CA PHE A 304 2.05 -10.91 -9.71
C PHE A 304 2.72 -10.47 -11.02
N ALA A 305 2.44 -11.17 -12.12
CA ALA A 305 2.68 -10.69 -13.49
C ALA A 305 1.40 -10.08 -14.07
N TRP A 306 1.50 -8.96 -14.77
CA TRP A 306 0.34 -8.37 -15.47
C TRP A 306 -0.32 -9.33 -16.46
N SER A 307 0.47 -10.21 -17.10
CA SER A 307 -0.06 -11.26 -17.97
C SER A 307 -0.91 -12.31 -17.24
N ASP A 308 -0.74 -12.50 -15.93
CA ASP A 308 -1.60 -13.39 -15.13
C ASP A 308 -3.02 -12.82 -14.96
N LEU A 309 -3.21 -11.52 -15.16
CA LEU A 309 -4.53 -10.85 -15.09
C LEU A 309 -5.26 -10.81 -16.43
N GLU A 310 -4.60 -11.22 -17.52
CA GLU A 310 -5.17 -11.16 -18.87
C GLU A 310 -6.08 -12.36 -19.17
N ASN A 311 -7.15 -12.11 -19.92
CA ASN A 311 -7.96 -13.17 -20.50
C ASN A 311 -7.22 -13.77 -21.72
N ASN A 312 -6.71 -15.00 -21.59
CA ASN A 312 -5.95 -15.72 -22.63
C ASN A 312 -4.68 -14.98 -23.11
N PRO A 313 -3.66 -14.83 -22.24
CA PRO A 313 -2.46 -14.10 -22.59
C PRO A 313 -1.71 -14.79 -23.74
N THR A 314 -1.22 -13.98 -24.69
CA THR A 314 -0.36 -14.48 -25.77
C THR A 314 1.04 -14.80 -25.26
N PRO A 315 1.82 -15.68 -25.92
CA PRO A 315 3.22 -15.93 -25.51
C PRO A 315 4.07 -14.66 -25.40
N LYS A 316 3.84 -13.69 -26.30
CA LYS A 316 4.49 -12.39 -26.26
C LYS A 316 4.08 -11.58 -25.03
N SER A 317 2.79 -11.58 -24.67
CA SER A 317 2.33 -10.89 -23.45
C SER A 317 2.92 -11.50 -22.19
N ILE A 318 2.97 -12.84 -22.10
CA ILE A 318 3.58 -13.55 -20.95
C ILE A 318 5.05 -13.13 -20.76
N GLU A 319 5.78 -12.94 -21.85
CA GLU A 319 7.17 -12.47 -21.83
C GLU A 319 7.28 -10.98 -21.47
N GLU A 320 6.47 -10.12 -22.10
CA GLU A 320 6.58 -8.67 -21.96
C GLU A 320 5.97 -8.11 -20.68
N MET A 321 4.92 -8.76 -20.15
CA MET A 321 4.13 -8.37 -18.99
C MET A 321 4.42 -9.32 -17.81
N ARG A 322 5.73 -9.56 -17.60
CA ARG A 322 6.33 -10.56 -16.70
C ARG A 322 6.17 -10.27 -15.21
N VAL A 323 6.50 -11.28 -14.41
CA VAL A 323 6.74 -11.16 -12.96
C VAL A 323 7.97 -10.29 -12.63
N PRO A 324 8.03 -9.68 -11.43
CA PRO A 324 9.27 -9.18 -10.84
C PRO A 324 10.34 -10.26 -10.68
N ALA A 325 11.58 -9.91 -11.01
CA ALA A 325 12.75 -10.67 -10.58
C ALA A 325 13.04 -10.41 -9.09
N PHE A 326 13.72 -11.34 -8.41
CA PHE A 326 14.09 -11.19 -6.99
C PHE A 326 14.72 -9.82 -6.66
N GLY A 327 15.67 -9.36 -7.49
CA GLY A 327 16.33 -8.06 -7.30
C GLY A 327 15.37 -6.86 -7.37
N GLU A 328 14.39 -6.90 -8.27
CA GLU A 328 13.38 -5.84 -8.41
C GLU A 328 12.43 -5.83 -7.21
N SER A 329 11.94 -7.00 -6.78
CA SER A 329 11.10 -7.11 -5.58
C SER A 329 11.83 -6.64 -4.33
N ARG A 330 13.10 -7.06 -4.19
CA ARG A 330 13.95 -6.64 -3.06
C ARG A 330 14.16 -5.13 -3.08
N PHE A 331 14.51 -4.55 -4.23
CA PHE A 331 14.64 -3.11 -4.37
C PHE A 331 13.36 -2.37 -3.99
N MET A 332 12.21 -2.75 -4.54
CA MET A 332 10.92 -2.11 -4.26
C MET A 332 10.60 -2.11 -2.76
N ALA A 333 10.85 -3.22 -2.06
CA ALA A 333 10.64 -3.31 -0.62
C ALA A 333 11.54 -2.32 0.16
N TYR A 334 12.84 -2.32 -0.10
CA TYR A 334 13.74 -1.43 0.62
C TYR A 334 13.60 0.03 0.21
N ASP A 335 13.21 0.31 -1.04
CA ASP A 335 12.89 1.64 -1.53
C ASP A 335 11.71 2.24 -0.73
N ALA A 336 10.64 1.48 -0.51
CA ALA A 336 9.57 1.88 0.40
C ALA A 336 10.10 2.14 1.83
N ILE A 337 10.93 1.24 2.36
CA ILE A 337 11.47 1.35 3.73
C ILE A 337 12.31 2.61 3.91
N VAL A 338 13.27 2.90 3.02
CA VAL A 338 14.14 4.08 3.13
C VAL A 338 13.38 5.39 2.96
N HIS A 339 12.25 5.37 2.25
CA HIS A 339 11.30 6.48 2.18
C HIS A 339 10.37 6.59 3.40
N GLY A 340 10.51 5.67 4.36
CA GLY A 340 9.86 5.74 5.66
C GLY A 340 8.53 5.00 5.73
N ALA A 341 8.29 4.02 4.86
CA ALA A 341 7.24 3.04 5.08
C ALA A 341 7.43 2.34 6.44
N ARG A 342 6.31 1.92 7.03
CA ARG A 342 6.23 1.19 8.32
C ARG A 342 5.55 -0.16 8.16
N GLY A 343 5.16 -0.48 6.93
CA GLY A 343 4.59 -1.74 6.52
C GLY A 343 4.72 -1.90 5.02
N ILE A 344 4.91 -3.15 4.60
CA ILE A 344 4.91 -3.57 3.20
C ILE A 344 3.96 -4.74 3.07
N LEU A 345 3.10 -4.69 2.07
CA LEU A 345 2.18 -5.76 1.74
C LEU A 345 2.37 -6.18 0.29
N TYR A 346 1.89 -7.36 -0.08
CA TYR A 346 1.92 -7.83 -1.47
C TYR A 346 0.52 -8.17 -1.95
N TRP A 347 0.19 -7.75 -3.16
CA TRP A 347 -1.07 -8.06 -3.84
C TRP A 347 -0.83 -8.89 -5.11
N GLY A 348 -1.84 -9.67 -5.48
CA GLY A 348 -1.88 -10.42 -6.73
C GLY A 348 -1.29 -11.83 -6.66
N THR A 349 -0.73 -12.23 -5.51
CA THR A 349 -0.17 -13.58 -5.31
C THR A 349 -1.19 -14.69 -5.54
N ALA A 350 -2.48 -14.41 -5.32
CA ALA A 350 -3.61 -15.29 -5.62
C ALA A 350 -3.66 -15.76 -7.09
N TYR A 351 -3.17 -14.95 -8.02
CA TYR A 351 -3.17 -15.22 -9.46
C TYR A 351 -1.88 -15.88 -9.93
N THR A 352 -0.88 -16.01 -9.05
CA THR A 352 0.44 -16.55 -9.41
C THR A 352 0.54 -18.05 -9.27
N LYS A 353 1.39 -18.66 -10.09
CA LYS A 353 1.75 -20.08 -9.99
C LYS A 353 2.58 -20.34 -8.73
N ARG A 354 2.12 -21.25 -7.87
CA ARG A 354 2.78 -21.58 -6.58
C ARG A 354 4.10 -22.31 -6.72
N ASP A 355 4.30 -23.03 -7.81
CA ASP A 355 5.58 -23.67 -8.16
C ASP A 355 6.51 -22.75 -8.98
N GLY A 356 6.07 -21.52 -9.27
CA GLY A 356 6.78 -20.51 -10.03
C GLY A 356 7.91 -19.82 -9.26
N THR A 357 8.80 -19.16 -10.00
CA THR A 357 9.95 -18.43 -9.45
C THR A 357 9.52 -17.27 -8.55
N LEU A 358 8.47 -16.52 -8.93
CA LEU A 358 8.00 -15.37 -8.15
C LEU A 358 7.58 -15.76 -6.73
N TRP A 359 6.85 -16.87 -6.54
CA TRP A 359 6.44 -17.32 -5.21
C TRP A 359 7.65 -17.64 -4.34
N ARG A 360 8.62 -18.42 -4.86
CA ARG A 360 9.85 -18.74 -4.13
C ARG A 360 10.67 -17.49 -3.79
N ASP A 361 10.84 -16.58 -4.74
CA ASP A 361 11.60 -15.35 -4.57
C ASP A 361 10.95 -14.41 -3.56
N LEU A 362 9.61 -14.33 -3.56
CA LEU A 362 8.85 -13.55 -2.59
C LEU A 362 8.99 -14.12 -1.18
N LEU A 363 8.82 -15.44 -0.99
CA LEU A 363 9.03 -16.05 0.33
C LEU A 363 10.47 -15.86 0.83
N LYS A 364 11.47 -15.96 -0.06
CA LYS A 364 12.86 -15.67 0.26
C LYS A 364 13.06 -14.22 0.73
N LEU A 365 12.50 -13.25 0.01
CA LEU A 365 12.58 -11.85 0.37
C LEU A 365 11.89 -11.56 1.71
N VAL A 366 10.71 -12.12 1.93
CA VAL A 366 9.96 -11.91 3.18
C VAL A 366 10.71 -12.52 4.36
N ARG A 367 11.40 -13.67 4.17
CA ARG A 367 12.29 -14.24 5.18
C ARG A 367 13.44 -13.31 5.53
N GLU A 368 14.08 -12.69 4.55
CA GLU A 368 15.11 -11.67 4.77
C GLU A 368 14.56 -10.50 5.60
N LEU A 369 13.40 -9.95 5.23
CA LEU A 369 12.76 -8.86 5.97
C LEU A 369 12.33 -9.26 7.39
N ALA A 370 11.86 -10.50 7.57
CA ALA A 370 11.47 -11.03 8.86
C ALA A 370 12.67 -11.29 9.78
N ASP A 371 13.82 -11.72 9.24
CA ASP A 371 15.08 -11.80 9.99
C ASP A 371 15.56 -10.41 10.43
N LEU A 372 15.28 -9.38 9.63
CA LEU A 372 15.56 -7.97 9.94
C LEU A 372 14.48 -7.29 10.79
N GLN A 373 13.45 -7.99 11.26
CA GLN A 373 12.37 -7.40 12.05
C GLN A 373 12.87 -6.54 13.24
N PRO A 374 13.88 -6.96 14.03
CA PRO A 374 14.42 -6.13 15.12
C PRO A 374 15.04 -4.81 14.64
N VAL A 375 15.57 -4.78 13.41
CA VAL A 375 16.16 -3.59 12.78
C VAL A 375 15.08 -2.73 12.16
N LEU A 376 14.17 -3.32 11.35
CA LEU A 376 13.11 -2.59 10.64
C LEU A 376 12.11 -1.95 11.61
N SER A 377 11.77 -2.65 12.70
CA SER A 377 10.86 -2.17 13.74
C SER A 377 11.52 -1.19 14.73
N ALA A 378 12.85 -1.09 14.75
CA ALA A 378 13.55 -0.15 15.62
C ALA A 378 13.28 1.32 15.23
N PRO A 379 13.49 2.28 16.14
CA PRO A 379 13.49 3.69 15.77
C PRO A 379 14.54 4.02 14.71
N ASP A 380 14.26 5.03 13.89
CA ASP A 380 15.27 5.61 13.00
C ASP A 380 16.34 6.32 13.87
N ALA A 381 17.62 6.14 13.55
CA ALA A 381 18.68 6.77 14.31
C ALA A 381 18.69 8.27 14.05
N ARG A 382 18.80 9.07 15.11
CA ARG A 382 18.82 10.53 15.01
C ARG A 382 20.20 11.01 14.59
N MET A 383 20.48 10.92 13.29
CA MET A 383 21.76 11.31 12.70
C MET A 383 21.52 12.25 11.52
N ARG A 384 22.37 13.27 11.39
CA ARG A 384 22.37 14.17 10.23
C ARG A 384 23.37 13.64 9.20
N LEU A 385 22.92 12.68 8.40
CA LEU A 385 23.74 12.12 7.34
C LEU A 385 23.83 13.07 6.14
N ARG A 386 24.97 13.04 5.45
CA ARG A 386 25.15 13.64 4.13
C ARG A 386 25.69 12.56 3.19
N VAL A 387 25.00 12.38 2.07
CA VAL A 387 25.40 11.47 0.99
C VAL A 387 26.02 12.30 -0.12
N GLU A 388 27.24 11.95 -0.50
CA GLU A 388 27.96 12.53 -1.63
C GLU A 388 28.22 11.43 -2.66
N LEU A 389 28.12 11.77 -3.94
CA LEU A 389 28.34 10.85 -5.04
C LEU A 389 29.67 11.17 -5.71
N ALA A 390 30.41 10.13 -6.11
CA ALA A 390 31.58 10.31 -6.96
C ALA A 390 31.15 10.92 -8.31
N PRO A 391 32.02 11.71 -8.96
CA PRO A 391 31.73 12.24 -10.29
C PRO A 391 31.31 11.14 -11.27
N THR A 392 30.21 11.37 -11.99
CA THR A 392 29.63 10.47 -13.00
C THR A 392 29.11 11.28 -14.19
N TRP A 393 28.73 10.60 -15.27
CA TRP A 393 28.18 11.21 -16.49
C TRP A 393 26.68 11.52 -16.41
N GLY A 394 25.96 10.91 -15.46
CA GLY A 394 24.51 11.07 -15.29
C GLY A 394 24.12 12.36 -14.55
N SER A 395 22.87 12.80 -14.75
CA SER A 395 22.25 13.81 -13.88
C SER A 395 21.93 13.15 -12.54
N VAL A 396 22.75 13.41 -11.52
CA VAL A 396 22.72 12.72 -10.23
C VAL A 396 21.68 13.30 -9.25
N ASP A 397 20.48 13.60 -9.75
CA ASP A 397 19.39 14.06 -8.90
C ASP A 397 19.04 12.97 -7.86
N ARG A 398 19.25 13.28 -6.57
CA ARG A 398 19.00 12.43 -5.37
C ARG A 398 18.81 10.94 -5.69
N THR A 399 19.89 10.25 -6.01
CA THR A 399 19.85 8.84 -6.44
C THR A 399 20.14 7.84 -5.33
N VAL A 400 21.06 8.14 -4.41
CA VAL A 400 21.39 7.23 -3.29
C VAL A 400 20.78 7.73 -1.99
N ARG A 401 20.03 6.86 -1.32
CA ARG A 401 19.36 7.12 -0.05
C ARG A 401 19.87 6.22 1.04
N VAL A 402 19.93 6.77 2.24
CA VAL A 402 20.42 6.07 3.43
C VAL A 402 19.45 6.27 4.58
N LEU A 403 18.94 5.16 5.12
CA LEU A 403 18.14 5.12 6.34
C LEU A 403 18.97 4.53 7.48
N PRO A 404 19.35 5.32 8.49
CA PRO A 404 19.99 4.78 9.68
C PRO A 404 18.94 4.25 10.67
N LYS A 405 19.13 3.03 11.19
CA LYS A 405 18.25 2.38 12.18
C LYS A 405 19.01 2.16 13.49
N ALA A 406 18.39 2.52 14.61
CA ALA A 406 18.96 2.35 15.95
C ALA A 406 18.49 1.04 16.59
N ALA A 407 19.14 -0.08 16.23
CA ALA A 407 18.80 -1.40 16.74
C ALA A 407 19.60 -1.70 18.02
N GLY A 408 19.00 -1.43 19.17
CA GLY A 408 19.70 -1.52 20.45
C GLY A 408 20.79 -0.44 20.57
N HIS A 409 22.04 -0.86 20.78
CA HIS A 409 23.20 0.05 20.82
C HIS A 409 23.91 0.19 19.46
N GLU A 410 23.44 -0.54 18.44
CA GLU A 410 24.05 -0.59 17.12
C GLU A 410 23.28 0.32 16.14
N VAL A 411 24.02 0.97 15.25
CA VAL A 411 23.44 1.74 14.13
C VAL A 411 23.62 0.93 12.86
N TRP A 412 22.51 0.50 12.27
CA TRP A 412 22.46 -0.12 10.96
C TRP A 412 22.24 0.94 9.89
N LEU A 413 22.76 0.75 8.67
CA LEU A 413 22.50 1.63 7.54
C LEU A 413 21.87 0.83 6.40
N ILE A 414 20.65 1.22 6.00
CA ILE A 414 20.00 0.66 4.80
C ILE A 414 20.23 1.66 3.68
N VAL A 415 20.90 1.22 2.61
CA VAL A 415 21.27 2.05 1.47
C VAL A 415 20.56 1.55 0.22
N VAL A 416 19.97 2.47 -0.55
CA VAL A 416 19.28 2.19 -1.81
C VAL A 416 19.83 3.11 -2.89
N ASN A 417 20.11 2.57 -4.07
CA ASN A 417 20.42 3.35 -5.27
C ASN A 417 19.21 3.36 -6.21
N GLU A 418 18.45 4.46 -6.23
CA GLU A 418 17.28 4.65 -7.10
C GLU A 418 17.66 4.83 -8.58
N SER A 419 18.94 5.09 -8.89
CA SER A 419 19.40 5.30 -10.26
C SER A 419 19.38 4.03 -11.10
N LEU A 420 19.23 4.24 -12.42
CA LEU A 420 19.47 3.23 -13.45
C LEU A 420 20.97 2.99 -13.73
N ASP A 421 21.86 3.80 -13.15
CA ASP A 421 23.31 3.68 -13.27
C ASP A 421 23.96 3.20 -11.95
N PRO A 422 25.09 2.48 -12.01
CA PRO A 422 25.87 2.17 -10.82
C PRO A 422 26.47 3.46 -10.23
N MET A 423 26.58 3.50 -8.90
CA MET A 423 27.05 4.69 -8.18
C MET A 423 28.18 4.33 -7.21
N THR A 424 29.11 5.26 -7.00
CA THR A 424 29.98 5.27 -5.80
C THR A 424 29.52 6.40 -4.90
N TYR A 425 29.25 6.08 -3.63
CA TYR A 425 28.74 7.04 -2.66
C TYR A 425 29.65 7.13 -1.44
N THR A 426 29.58 8.26 -0.75
CA THR A 426 30.19 8.50 0.55
C THR A 426 29.11 8.98 1.51
N VAL A 427 28.96 8.28 2.63
CA VAL A 427 28.07 8.70 3.73
C VAL A 427 28.94 9.35 4.80
N SER A 428 28.64 10.60 5.12
CA SER A 428 29.27 11.35 6.21
C SER A 428 28.25 11.69 7.30
N GLY A 429 28.75 12.08 8.48
CA GLY A 429 27.93 12.30 9.68
C GLY A 429 27.97 11.14 10.68
N LEU A 430 28.96 10.26 10.55
CA LEU A 430 29.16 9.03 11.33
C LEU A 430 30.25 9.18 12.41
N ARG A 431 30.59 10.40 12.86
CA ARG A 431 31.74 10.64 13.77
C ARG A 431 31.72 9.83 15.08
N GLY A 432 30.54 9.47 15.58
CA GLY A 432 30.41 8.63 16.78
C GLY A 432 30.65 7.13 16.53
N LEU A 433 30.94 6.74 15.30
CA LEU A 433 31.06 5.37 14.83
C LEU A 433 32.44 5.10 14.20
N ASP A 434 33.43 5.97 14.41
CA ASP A 434 34.78 5.78 13.87
C ASP A 434 35.36 4.43 14.32
N GLY A 435 35.90 3.68 13.37
CA GLY A 435 36.41 2.31 13.57
C GLY A 435 35.35 1.21 13.46
N THR A 436 34.05 1.53 13.42
CA THR A 436 33.00 0.54 13.15
C THR A 436 33.16 -0.01 11.74
N ARG A 437 33.24 -1.34 11.63
CA ARG A 437 33.18 -2.06 10.35
C ARG A 437 31.72 -2.33 10.00
N TYR A 438 31.37 -2.12 8.75
CA TYR A 438 30.07 -2.43 8.16
C TYR A 438 30.24 -3.49 7.10
N HIS A 439 29.33 -4.46 7.06
CA HIS A 439 29.26 -5.51 6.03
C HIS A 439 27.84 -5.63 5.48
N ASP A 440 27.69 -5.69 4.16
CA ASP A 440 26.49 -6.14 3.48
C ASP A 440 26.67 -7.61 3.05
N PRO A 441 25.94 -8.56 3.66
CA PRO A 441 26.18 -9.98 3.43
C PRO A 441 25.70 -10.46 2.06
N GLN A 442 24.89 -9.67 1.34
CA GLN A 442 24.33 -10.08 0.06
C GLN A 442 25.25 -9.77 -1.12
N ASP A 443 25.80 -8.56 -1.18
CA ASP A 443 26.74 -8.16 -2.23
C ASP A 443 28.21 -8.27 -1.79
N ASP A 444 28.46 -8.82 -0.59
CA ASP A 444 29.77 -8.99 0.06
C ASP A 444 30.61 -7.70 0.04
N ARG A 445 30.00 -6.61 0.48
CA ARG A 445 30.64 -5.30 0.55
C ARG A 445 30.94 -4.90 1.98
N GLU A 446 32.16 -4.43 2.21
CA GLU A 446 32.58 -3.94 3.51
C GLU A 446 33.19 -2.54 3.46
N ALA A 447 32.95 -1.77 4.52
CA ALA A 447 33.60 -0.50 4.74
C ALA A 447 33.84 -0.27 6.23
N VAL A 448 34.89 0.49 6.56
CA VAL A 448 35.16 0.92 7.93
C VAL A 448 34.95 2.42 8.00
N VAL A 449 34.22 2.89 9.02
CA VAL A 449 34.05 4.32 9.25
C VAL A 449 35.40 4.93 9.62
N LYS A 450 35.81 5.94 8.85
CA LYS A 450 37.04 6.70 9.05
C LYS A 450 36.74 8.18 8.95
N ASN A 451 37.17 8.96 9.95
CA ASN A 451 36.95 10.40 10.04
C ASN A 451 35.45 10.78 9.94
N GLY A 452 34.57 9.94 10.48
CA GLY A 452 33.13 10.10 10.48
C GLY A 452 32.44 9.86 9.14
N SER A 453 33.08 9.11 8.23
CA SER A 453 32.54 8.76 6.92
C SER A 453 32.88 7.33 6.50
N LEU A 454 32.09 6.77 5.58
CA LEU A 454 32.41 5.54 4.85
C LEU A 454 32.05 5.72 3.37
N SER A 455 32.68 4.95 2.48
CA SER A 455 32.44 4.99 1.03
C SER A 455 32.33 3.59 0.46
N LEU A 456 31.38 3.38 -0.46
CA LEU A 456 31.12 2.11 -1.15
C LEU A 456 30.62 2.37 -2.59
N ASP A 457 30.71 1.36 -3.44
CA ASP A 457 29.97 1.30 -4.71
C ASP A 457 28.69 0.47 -4.57
N ILE A 458 27.68 0.77 -5.40
CA ILE A 458 26.36 0.15 -5.38
C ILE A 458 25.80 0.03 -6.81
N SER A 459 25.22 -1.11 -7.14
CA SER A 459 24.61 -1.38 -8.45
C SER A 459 23.35 -0.52 -8.70
N PRO A 460 22.91 -0.38 -9.97
CA PRO A 460 21.63 0.25 -10.29
C PRO A 460 20.49 -0.42 -9.55
N GLN A 461 19.53 0.37 -9.07
CA GLN A 461 18.28 -0.13 -8.46
C GLN A 461 18.52 -1.32 -7.52
N SER A 462 19.52 -1.18 -6.64
CA SER A 462 19.93 -2.22 -5.69
C SER A 462 19.99 -1.67 -4.26
N VAL A 463 20.25 -2.58 -3.32
CA VAL A 463 20.14 -2.33 -1.89
C VAL A 463 21.34 -2.94 -1.17
N GLN A 464 21.94 -2.18 -0.25
CA GLN A 464 22.90 -2.66 0.72
C GLN A 464 22.33 -2.53 2.13
N VAL A 465 22.36 -3.62 2.89
CA VAL A 465 21.98 -3.61 4.31
C VAL A 465 23.26 -3.71 5.12
N LEU A 466 23.84 -2.55 5.43
CA LEU A 466 25.11 -2.45 6.13
C LEU A 466 24.91 -2.77 7.61
N ARG A 467 25.31 -3.98 7.98
CA ARG A 467 25.35 -4.49 9.35
C ARG A 467 26.63 -4.03 10.03
N PRO A 468 26.57 -3.41 11.23
CA PRO A 468 27.76 -3.15 12.01
C PRO A 468 28.34 -4.46 12.55
N GLU A 469 29.64 -4.65 12.39
CA GLU A 469 30.41 -5.75 12.94
C GLU A 469 31.23 -5.28 14.16
N LYS A 470 31.47 -6.22 15.08
CA LYS A 470 32.21 -5.97 16.32
C LYS A 470 33.71 -6.06 16.14
#